data_AF-A0A846YSS9-F1
#
_entry.id   AF-A0A846YSS9-F1
#
_cell.length_a   1.000
_cell.length_b   1.000
_cell.length_c   1.000
_cell.angle_alpha   90.00
_cell.angle_beta   90.00
_cell.angle_gamma   90.00
#
_symmetry.space_group_name_H-M   'P 1'
#
loop_
_entity.id
_entity.type
_entity.pdbx_description
1 polymer ?
#
loop_
_entity_poly.entity_id
_entity_poly.type
_entity_poly.pdbx_seq_one_letter_code
_entity_poly.pdbx_strand_id
1 'polypeptide(L)'
;MSKKSSRPVEVDTSPWLKPGEFPTLENTNPNCPEEALLHTFAGLPGMKGAPLPFPIEYLKEVSRRQWDCGVRPMDSVIPPERKIKYQQPKNTDPHWLTSPGVWVPADAPDRSKFDIKEFVASLPQDTKRQLAEALGFDTNAPLPEDGQIVAGVTGEGKQLKTGPVSRDGAYVTNYPVKDPGWNPALHTVDEVLEYLAAVDDAERERVLMVERHLSKRPRKTILDRFPEVGV
;
A
#
# COMPACT_ATOMS: atom_id res chain seq x y z
N MET A 1 -48.50 28.82 14.29
CA MET A 1 -47.88 27.82 13.40
C MET A 1 -46.78 27.12 14.18
N SER A 2 -47.01 25.87 14.58
CA SER A 2 -46.11 25.11 15.45
C SER A 2 -44.90 24.61 14.66
N LYS A 3 -43.69 25.04 15.04
CA LYS A 3 -42.44 24.52 14.49
C LYS A 3 -42.34 23.03 14.88
N LYS A 4 -42.54 22.13 13.92
CA LYS A 4 -42.20 20.71 14.10
C LYS A 4 -40.69 20.62 14.35
N SER A 5 -40.33 20.36 15.60
CA SER A 5 -38.99 19.92 15.97
C SER A 5 -38.74 18.58 15.29
N SER A 6 -37.93 18.56 14.22
CA SER A 6 -37.43 17.32 13.66
C SER A 6 -36.43 16.74 14.64
N ARG A 7 -36.80 15.67 15.35
CA ARG A 7 -35.81 14.89 16.11
C ARG A 7 -34.73 14.45 15.11
N PRO A 8 -33.44 14.54 15.46
CA PRO A 8 -32.39 13.96 14.64
C PRO A 8 -32.71 12.47 14.45
N VAL A 9 -32.65 12.01 13.20
CA VAL A 9 -32.81 10.58 12.89
C VAL A 9 -31.64 9.86 13.56
N GLU A 10 -31.94 9.07 14.59
CA GLU A 10 -30.95 8.29 15.31
C GLU A 10 -30.47 7.17 14.39
N VAL A 11 -29.20 7.23 13.99
CA VAL A 11 -28.59 6.24 13.09
C VAL A 11 -28.27 5.00 13.92
N ASP A 12 -28.70 3.83 13.45
CA ASP A 12 -28.39 2.56 14.09
C ASP A 12 -26.89 2.23 13.96
N THR A 13 -26.18 2.21 15.08
CA THR A 13 -24.76 1.83 15.17
C THR A 13 -24.56 0.48 15.87
N SER A 14 -25.63 -0.29 16.09
CA SER A 14 -25.54 -1.59 16.76
C SER A 14 -24.89 -2.66 15.85
N PRO A 15 -24.18 -3.64 16.42
CA PRO A 15 -23.60 -4.73 15.65
C PRO A 15 -24.69 -5.62 15.04
N TRP A 16 -24.52 -5.99 13.78
CA TRP A 16 -25.41 -6.93 13.06
C TRP A 16 -24.81 -8.34 13.01
N LEU A 17 -23.49 -8.46 13.09
CA LEU A 17 -22.79 -9.74 12.99
C LEU A 17 -23.06 -10.59 14.24
N LYS A 18 -23.56 -11.82 14.05
CA LYS A 18 -23.74 -12.74 15.17
C LYS A 18 -22.41 -13.43 15.53
N PRO A 19 -22.23 -13.82 16.81
CA PRO A 19 -21.04 -14.54 17.23
C PRO A 19 -20.81 -15.81 16.41
N GLY A 20 -19.60 -15.97 15.87
CA GLY A 20 -19.21 -17.15 15.08
C GLY A 20 -19.65 -17.14 13.62
N GLU A 21 -20.40 -16.13 13.17
CA GLU A 21 -20.70 -15.96 11.75
C GLU A 21 -19.53 -15.33 10.99
N PHE A 22 -19.45 -15.62 9.69
CA PHE A 22 -18.42 -15.08 8.82
C PHE A 22 -18.82 -13.66 8.36
N PRO A 23 -17.93 -12.64 8.44
CA PRO A 23 -18.27 -11.28 8.04
C PRO A 23 -18.41 -11.15 6.52
N THR A 24 -19.59 -10.74 6.07
CA THR A 24 -19.94 -10.38 4.69
C THR A 24 -20.46 -8.95 4.66
N LEU A 25 -20.59 -8.36 3.46
CA LEU A 25 -21.15 -7.01 3.33
C LEU A 25 -22.59 -6.92 3.89
N GLU A 26 -23.37 -7.99 3.73
CA GLU A 26 -24.79 -8.04 4.09
C GLU A 26 -25.05 -8.18 5.60
N ASN A 27 -24.11 -8.77 6.34
CA ASN A 27 -24.27 -9.03 7.77
C ASN A 27 -23.41 -8.12 8.66
N THR A 28 -22.70 -7.15 8.08
CA THR A 28 -21.91 -6.16 8.82
C THR A 28 -22.60 -4.80 8.75
N ASN A 29 -22.79 -4.13 9.89
CA ASN A 29 -23.42 -2.81 9.89
C ASN A 29 -22.43 -1.75 9.37
N PRO A 30 -22.72 -1.05 8.25
CA PRO A 30 -21.84 -0.03 7.69
C PRO A 30 -21.71 1.23 8.56
N ASN A 31 -22.61 1.42 9.53
CA ASN A 31 -22.59 2.53 10.49
C ASN A 31 -22.02 2.12 11.86
N CYS A 32 -21.73 0.85 12.08
CA CYS A 32 -21.08 0.39 13.31
C CYS A 32 -19.55 0.49 13.16
N PRO A 33 -18.84 1.31 13.95
CA PRO A 33 -17.39 1.48 13.83
C PRO A 33 -16.59 0.17 13.88
N GLU A 34 -17.06 -0.79 14.66
CA GLU A 34 -16.40 -2.09 14.86
C GLU A 34 -16.66 -3.08 13.72
N GLU A 35 -17.75 -2.92 12.96
CA GLU A 35 -18.13 -3.88 11.91
C GLU A 35 -18.00 -3.34 10.49
N ALA A 36 -18.03 -2.03 10.31
CA ALA A 36 -18.15 -1.35 9.02
C ALA A 36 -17.14 -1.82 7.96
N LEU A 37 -15.95 -2.25 8.37
CA LEU A 37 -14.87 -2.67 7.48
C LEU A 37 -14.51 -4.16 7.62
N LEU A 38 -15.20 -4.93 8.47
CA LEU A 38 -14.84 -6.32 8.75
C LEU A 38 -14.82 -7.20 7.50
N HIS A 39 -15.80 -7.03 6.62
CA HIS A 39 -15.90 -7.81 5.37
C HIS A 39 -14.73 -7.55 4.42
N THR A 40 -14.03 -6.41 4.54
CA THR A 40 -12.89 -6.07 3.68
C THR A 40 -11.60 -6.80 4.07
N PHE A 41 -11.55 -7.37 5.28
CA PHE A 41 -10.42 -8.19 5.74
C PHE A 41 -10.57 -9.67 5.38
N ALA A 42 -11.71 -10.06 4.81
CA ALA A 42 -11.96 -11.41 4.34
C ALA A 42 -11.15 -11.68 3.06
N GLY A 43 -10.28 -12.70 3.12
CA GLY A 43 -9.40 -13.06 2.02
C GLY A 43 -8.50 -11.87 1.67
N LEU A 44 -7.57 -11.53 2.53
CA LEU A 44 -6.51 -10.60 2.16
C LEU A 44 -5.49 -11.28 1.23
N PRO A 45 -4.76 -10.51 0.41
CA PRO A 45 -3.77 -11.05 -0.51
C PRO A 45 -2.74 -11.95 0.18
N GLY A 46 -2.40 -13.05 -0.49
CA GLY A 46 -1.43 -14.02 0.01
C GLY A 46 -2.01 -15.04 1.01
N MET A 47 -3.28 -14.92 1.38
CA MET A 47 -3.93 -15.90 2.25
C MET A 47 -4.23 -17.21 1.52
N LYS A 48 -3.84 -18.33 2.12
CA LYS A 48 -4.08 -19.69 1.62
C LYS A 48 -4.73 -20.52 2.73
N GLY A 49 -5.97 -20.95 2.51
CA GLY A 49 -6.69 -21.88 3.40
C GLY A 49 -7.43 -21.25 4.57
N ALA A 50 -6.89 -20.20 5.20
CA ALA A 50 -7.63 -19.41 6.19
C ALA A 50 -8.28 -18.20 5.50
N PRO A 51 -9.57 -17.88 5.74
CA PRO A 51 -10.23 -16.73 5.14
C PRO A 51 -10.04 -15.42 5.95
N LEU A 52 -9.62 -15.49 7.23
CA LEU A 52 -9.24 -14.33 8.04
C LEU A 52 -7.83 -14.55 8.64
N PRO A 53 -6.93 -13.55 8.59
CA PRO A 53 -5.56 -13.69 9.12
C PRO A 53 -5.50 -13.51 10.64
N PHE A 54 -6.52 -12.87 11.22
CA PHE A 54 -6.64 -12.60 12.65
C PHE A 54 -8.06 -12.94 13.12
N PRO A 55 -8.27 -13.17 14.43
CA PRO A 55 -9.61 -13.34 15.00
C PRO A 55 -10.53 -12.13 14.76
N ILE A 56 -11.84 -12.37 14.64
CA ILE A 56 -12.84 -11.33 14.38
C ILE A 56 -12.80 -10.22 15.44
N GLU A 57 -12.60 -10.55 16.71
CA GLU A 57 -12.55 -9.55 17.78
C GLU A 57 -11.38 -8.58 17.62
N TYR A 58 -10.22 -9.06 17.16
CA TYR A 58 -9.11 -8.17 16.82
C TYR A 58 -9.44 -7.31 15.59
N LEU A 59 -10.06 -7.90 14.56
CA LEU A 59 -10.45 -7.17 13.36
C LEU A 59 -11.50 -6.10 13.64
N LYS A 60 -12.34 -6.25 14.69
CA LYS A 60 -13.24 -5.20 15.16
C LYS A 60 -12.49 -3.99 15.69
N GLU A 61 -11.41 -4.20 16.45
CA GLU A 61 -10.52 -3.13 16.90
C GLU A 61 -9.83 -2.44 15.71
N VAL A 62 -9.43 -3.20 14.70
CA VAL A 62 -8.84 -2.65 13.46
C VAL A 62 -9.87 -1.86 12.65
N SER A 63 -11.11 -2.34 12.53
CA SER A 63 -12.21 -1.61 11.91
C SER A 63 -12.45 -0.29 12.66
N ARG A 64 -12.54 -0.34 13.99
CA ARG A 64 -12.69 0.85 14.84
C ARG A 64 -11.56 1.84 14.64
N ARG A 65 -10.31 1.35 14.55
CA ARG A 65 -9.13 2.17 14.27
C ARG A 65 -9.25 2.90 12.93
N GLN A 66 -9.65 2.20 11.88
CA GLN A 66 -9.84 2.80 10.55
C GLN A 66 -11.02 3.78 10.53
N TRP A 67 -12.09 3.46 11.25
CA TRP A 67 -13.22 4.36 11.44
C TRP A 67 -12.79 5.68 12.09
N ASP A 68 -11.99 5.61 13.16
CA ASP A 68 -11.46 6.80 13.84
C ASP A 68 -10.43 7.56 12.97
N CYS A 69 -9.81 6.90 11.99
CA CYS A 69 -8.99 7.55 10.95
C CYS A 69 -9.82 8.25 9.85
N GLY A 70 -11.16 8.08 9.86
CA GLY A 70 -12.08 8.70 8.90
C GLY A 70 -12.49 7.81 7.73
N VAL A 71 -12.13 6.52 7.74
CA VAL A 71 -12.57 5.58 6.71
C VAL A 71 -14.06 5.29 6.90
N ARG A 72 -14.84 5.33 5.81
CA ARG A 72 -16.26 4.97 5.78
C ARG A 72 -16.52 4.07 4.58
N PRO A 73 -17.31 2.99 4.73
CA PRO A 73 -17.84 2.26 3.59
C PRO A 73 -18.83 3.14 2.83
N MET A 74 -19.04 2.84 1.54
CA MET A 74 -19.92 3.61 0.66
C MET A 74 -21.36 3.71 1.16
N ASP A 75 -21.83 2.68 1.88
CA ASP A 75 -23.20 2.60 2.40
C ASP A 75 -23.37 3.26 3.78
N SER A 76 -22.31 3.87 4.33
CA SER A 76 -22.41 4.58 5.60
C SER A 76 -23.12 5.93 5.44
N VAL A 77 -24.07 6.22 6.33
CA VAL A 77 -24.76 7.51 6.42
C VAL A 77 -23.94 8.51 7.26
N ILE A 78 -22.97 8.03 8.02
CA ILE A 78 -22.15 8.85 8.91
C ILE A 78 -21.00 9.47 8.11
N PRO A 79 -20.85 10.81 8.10
CA PRO A 79 -19.80 11.45 7.35
C PRO A 79 -18.40 11.02 7.85
N PRO A 80 -17.39 11.02 6.95
CA PRO A 80 -16.02 10.72 7.32
C PRO A 80 -15.46 11.82 8.21
N GLU A 81 -14.95 11.42 9.38
CA GLU A 81 -14.32 12.32 10.35
C GLU A 81 -13.05 11.65 10.88
N ARG A 82 -11.92 12.35 10.77
CA ARG A 82 -10.62 11.87 11.28
C ARG A 82 -10.43 12.36 12.72
N LYS A 83 -10.55 11.46 13.68
CA LYS A 83 -10.37 11.72 15.13
C LYS A 83 -8.94 11.53 15.59
N ILE A 84 -8.18 10.67 14.90
CA ILE A 84 -6.81 10.32 15.28
C ILE A 84 -5.82 10.41 14.10
N LYS A 85 -4.54 10.54 14.44
CA LYS A 85 -3.42 10.41 13.52
C LYS A 85 -2.27 9.63 14.14
N TYR A 86 -1.53 8.91 13.30
CA TYR A 86 -0.30 8.23 13.70
C TYR A 86 0.88 9.20 13.61
N GLN A 87 1.60 9.37 14.71
CA GLN A 87 2.88 10.06 14.74
C GLN A 87 4.00 9.05 14.69
N GLN A 88 4.86 9.19 13.69
CA GLN A 88 6.04 8.34 13.55
C GLN A 88 6.98 8.50 14.77
N PRO A 89 7.82 7.48 15.03
CA PRO A 89 8.92 7.59 15.98
C PRO A 89 9.82 8.79 15.63
N LYS A 90 10.47 9.38 16.65
CA LYS A 90 11.44 10.46 16.44
C LYS A 90 12.71 9.91 15.79
N ASN A 91 13.46 10.78 15.10
CA ASN A 91 14.81 10.44 14.63
C ASN A 91 15.78 10.10 15.78
N THR A 92 15.49 10.56 16.99
CA THR A 92 16.24 10.24 18.21
C THR A 92 15.91 8.85 18.75
N ASP A 93 14.81 8.24 18.29
CA ASP A 93 14.39 6.94 18.75
C ASP A 93 15.20 5.86 18.01
N PRO A 94 15.71 4.82 18.70
CA PRO A 94 16.38 3.72 18.05
C PRO A 94 15.37 3.04 17.13
N HIS A 95 15.56 3.20 15.81
CA HIS A 95 14.88 2.59 14.66
C HIS A 95 13.36 2.31 14.77
N TRP A 96 12.59 2.54 13.71
CA TRP A 96 11.12 2.35 13.72
C TRP A 96 10.64 0.92 14.08
N LEU A 97 11.51 -0.08 13.97
CA LEU A 97 11.24 -1.47 14.40
C LEU A 97 11.26 -1.64 15.92
N THR A 98 12.03 -0.82 16.64
CA THR A 98 12.28 -0.94 18.08
C THR A 98 11.59 0.16 18.88
N SER A 99 11.18 1.23 18.21
CA SER A 99 10.42 2.32 18.82
C SER A 99 9.09 2.49 18.10
N PRO A 100 7.96 2.11 18.71
CA PRO A 100 6.66 2.30 18.08
C PRO A 100 6.28 3.78 18.08
N GLY A 101 5.71 4.24 16.98
CA GLY A 101 5.06 5.55 16.93
C GLY A 101 3.83 5.60 17.84
N VAL A 102 3.24 6.79 17.98
CA VAL A 102 2.13 7.03 18.90
C VAL A 102 0.91 7.51 18.14
N TRP A 103 -0.25 6.96 18.46
CA TRP A 103 -1.54 7.48 17.99
C TRP A 103 -2.00 8.61 18.88
N VAL A 104 -2.31 9.76 18.29
CA VAL A 104 -2.74 10.97 19.00
C VAL A 104 -4.03 11.52 18.36
N PRO A 105 -4.76 12.41 19.04
CA PRO A 105 -5.85 13.15 18.42
C PRO A 105 -5.42 13.85 17.13
N ALA A 106 -6.32 13.95 16.16
CA ALA A 106 -6.03 14.53 14.85
C ALA A 106 -5.47 15.96 14.95
N ASP A 107 -5.98 16.73 15.91
CA ASP A 107 -5.59 18.12 16.16
C ASP A 107 -4.33 18.28 17.02
N ALA A 108 -3.76 17.18 17.52
CA ALA A 108 -2.54 17.26 18.32
C ALA A 108 -1.39 17.86 17.47
N PRO A 109 -0.53 18.72 18.04
CA PRO A 109 0.60 19.26 17.30
C PRO A 109 1.51 18.11 16.81
N ASP A 110 2.06 18.26 15.61
CA ASP A 110 3.00 17.28 15.09
C ASP A 110 4.25 17.22 15.98
N ARG A 111 4.73 16.01 16.24
CA ARG A 111 5.98 15.83 16.98
C ARG A 111 7.11 16.55 16.23
N SER A 112 7.81 17.43 16.92
CA SER A 112 8.96 18.15 16.39
C SER A 112 9.96 17.15 15.82
N LYS A 113 10.17 17.18 14.51
CA LYS A 113 11.29 16.47 13.89
C LYS A 113 12.53 17.22 14.34
N PHE A 114 13.41 16.56 15.09
CA PHE A 114 14.73 17.13 15.36
C PHE A 114 15.49 17.14 14.05
N ASP A 115 15.65 18.32 13.46
CA ASP A 115 16.48 18.48 12.28
C ASP A 115 17.94 18.58 12.73
N ILE A 116 18.67 17.50 12.54
CA ILE A 116 20.10 17.43 12.85
C ILE A 116 20.85 18.51 12.06
N LYS A 117 20.40 18.88 10.86
CA LYS A 117 21.04 19.94 10.06
C LYS A 117 20.86 21.31 10.69
N GLU A 118 19.65 21.61 11.15
CA GLU A 118 19.37 22.88 11.82
C GLU A 118 20.11 22.96 13.16
N PHE A 119 20.13 21.86 13.92
CA PHE A 119 20.91 21.77 15.15
C PHE A 119 22.39 22.00 14.88
N VAL A 120 23.00 21.26 13.95
CA VAL A 120 24.40 21.44 13.59
C VAL A 120 24.64 22.86 13.09
N ALA A 121 23.79 23.43 12.24
CA ALA A 121 23.92 24.80 11.74
C ALA A 121 23.93 25.85 12.86
N SER A 122 23.09 25.65 13.89
CA SER A 122 22.98 26.55 15.05
C SER A 122 24.19 26.55 15.99
N LEU A 123 25.06 25.54 15.91
CA LEU A 123 26.23 25.45 16.78
C LEU A 123 27.33 26.44 16.37
N PRO A 124 28.04 27.06 17.33
CA PRO A 124 29.28 27.79 17.09
C PRO A 124 30.33 26.90 16.40
N GLN A 125 31.26 27.49 15.65
CA GLN A 125 32.23 26.70 14.88
C GLN A 125 33.13 25.82 15.75
N ASP A 126 33.50 26.27 16.94
CA ASP A 126 34.29 25.47 17.87
C ASP A 126 33.53 24.24 18.36
N THR A 127 32.22 24.36 18.59
CA THR A 127 31.36 23.24 19.00
C THR A 127 31.10 22.26 17.84
N LYS A 128 31.02 22.76 16.60
CA LYS A 128 30.96 21.90 15.40
C LYS A 128 32.22 21.06 15.24
N ARG A 129 33.39 21.65 15.49
CA ARG A 129 34.68 20.94 15.48
C ARG A 129 34.75 19.85 16.54
N GLN A 130 34.36 20.16 17.77
CA GLN A 130 34.30 19.18 18.86
C GLN A 130 33.31 18.04 18.57
N LEU A 131 32.16 18.35 17.96
CA LEU A 131 31.19 17.35 17.54
C LEU A 131 31.74 16.45 16.42
N ALA A 132 32.42 17.02 15.43
CA ALA A 132 33.05 16.27 14.35
C ALA A 132 34.16 15.34 14.87
N GLU A 133 34.99 15.82 15.80
CA GLU A 133 36.02 15.04 16.48
C GLU A 133 35.41 13.89 17.30
N ALA A 134 34.35 14.14 18.06
CA ALA A 134 33.64 13.12 18.83
C ALA A 134 32.96 12.05 17.95
N LEU A 135 32.59 12.40 16.71
CA LEU A 135 32.04 11.48 15.71
C LEU A 135 33.13 10.73 14.92
N GLY A 136 34.41 10.98 15.22
CA GLY A 136 35.54 10.30 14.58
C GLY A 136 35.91 10.85 13.20
N PHE A 137 35.45 12.06 12.85
CA PHE A 137 35.93 12.75 11.65
C PHE A 137 37.29 13.38 11.94
N ASP A 138 38.28 13.06 11.11
CA ASP A 138 39.62 13.63 11.20
C ASP A 138 39.57 15.13 10.83
N THR A 139 39.90 15.99 11.79
CA THR A 139 39.86 17.45 11.65
C THR A 139 40.97 18.00 10.75
N ASN A 140 41.96 17.17 10.38
CA ASN A 140 43.04 17.50 9.47
C ASN A 140 42.93 16.81 8.10
N ALA A 141 41.90 15.99 7.87
CA ALA A 141 41.67 15.41 6.56
C ALA A 141 41.34 16.53 5.55
N PRO A 142 41.92 16.51 4.34
CA PRO A 142 41.55 17.46 3.30
C PRO A 142 40.04 17.36 3.07
N LEU A 143 39.37 18.52 3.11
CA LEU A 143 37.95 18.63 2.77
C LEU A 143 37.74 17.92 1.42
N PRO A 144 36.83 16.93 1.33
CA PRO A 144 36.51 16.35 0.04
C PRO A 144 36.01 17.47 -0.87
N GLU A 145 36.57 17.56 -2.07
CA GLU A 145 36.14 18.58 -3.03
C GLU A 145 34.63 18.45 -3.26
N ASP A 146 33.94 19.59 -3.45
CA ASP A 146 32.48 19.65 -3.56
C ASP A 146 31.92 18.61 -4.56
N GLY A 147 32.66 18.28 -5.62
CA GLY A 147 32.31 17.24 -6.60
C GLY A 147 32.25 15.81 -6.03
N GLN A 148 33.08 15.47 -5.04
CA GLN A 148 33.08 14.14 -4.40
C GLN A 148 31.93 13.99 -3.38
N ILE A 149 31.53 15.09 -2.74
CA ILE A 149 30.37 15.13 -1.84
C ILE A 149 29.08 14.97 -2.66
N VAL A 150 28.98 15.62 -3.82
CA VAL A 150 27.86 15.46 -4.74
C VAL A 150 27.77 14.02 -5.25
N ALA A 151 28.88 13.35 -5.56
CA ALA A 151 28.89 11.95 -6.02
C ALA A 151 28.42 10.94 -4.94
N GLY A 152 28.74 11.17 -3.67
CA GLY A 152 28.28 10.33 -2.55
C GLY A 152 26.81 10.56 -2.18
N VAL A 153 26.27 11.76 -2.42
CA VAL A 153 24.90 12.19 -2.05
C VAL A 153 23.90 12.03 -3.19
N THR A 154 24.33 12.12 -4.45
CA THR A 154 23.44 11.95 -5.62
C THR A 154 22.95 10.52 -5.82
N GLY A 155 23.56 9.53 -5.17
CA GLY A 155 23.04 8.17 -5.18
C GLY A 155 22.87 7.63 -6.60
N GLU A 156 23.96 7.56 -7.38
CA GLU A 156 24.01 6.67 -8.55
C GLU A 156 23.98 5.18 -8.16
N GLY A 157 23.62 4.86 -6.91
CA GLY A 157 23.07 3.55 -6.58
C GLY A 157 21.73 3.39 -7.27
N LYS A 158 21.65 2.45 -8.21
CA LYS A 158 20.43 1.95 -8.88
C LYS A 158 19.18 2.43 -8.15
N GLN A 159 18.42 3.34 -8.77
CA GLN A 159 17.01 3.50 -8.39
C GLN A 159 16.45 2.08 -8.29
N LEU A 160 15.97 1.70 -7.10
CA LEU A 160 15.13 0.52 -6.99
C LEU A 160 14.05 0.73 -8.05
N LYS A 161 14.04 -0.13 -9.07
CA LYS A 161 12.99 -0.16 -10.07
C LYS A 161 11.71 -0.57 -9.34
N THR A 162 11.10 0.36 -8.64
CA THR A 162 9.69 0.24 -8.31
C THR A 162 8.98 0.22 -9.65
N GLY A 163 8.21 -0.84 -9.88
CA GLY A 163 7.41 -0.95 -11.09
C GLY A 163 6.56 0.32 -11.28
N PRO A 164 6.12 0.60 -12.53
CA PRO A 164 5.24 1.73 -12.77
C PRO A 164 4.06 1.67 -11.78
N VAL A 165 3.80 2.79 -11.11
CA VAL A 165 2.63 2.93 -10.24
C VAL A 165 1.41 2.60 -11.10
N SER A 166 0.64 1.58 -10.72
CA SER A 166 -0.54 1.17 -11.47
C SER A 166 -1.48 2.36 -11.55
N ARG A 167 -1.58 2.97 -12.74
CA ARG A 167 -2.45 4.11 -13.01
C ARG A 167 -3.91 3.66 -13.24
N ASP A 168 -4.13 2.35 -13.25
CA ASP A 168 -5.33 1.72 -13.75
C ASP A 168 -6.00 0.92 -12.63
N GLY A 169 -6.98 1.53 -11.94
CA GLY A 169 -8.03 0.83 -11.19
C GLY A 169 -7.63 -0.49 -10.50
N ALA A 170 -6.55 -0.49 -9.73
CA ALA A 170 -5.93 -1.71 -9.22
C ALA A 170 -6.85 -2.45 -8.24
N TYR A 171 -7.57 -3.46 -8.72
CA TYR A 171 -8.22 -4.43 -7.87
C TYR A 171 -7.17 -5.38 -7.30
N VAL A 172 -7.10 -5.42 -5.99
CA VAL A 172 -6.23 -6.32 -5.26
C VAL A 172 -6.91 -7.69 -5.20
N THR A 173 -6.39 -8.68 -5.95
CA THR A 173 -6.95 -10.03 -6.01
C THR A 173 -6.15 -11.00 -5.15
N ASN A 174 -6.83 -11.97 -4.53
CA ASN A 174 -6.16 -13.06 -3.78
C ASN A 174 -5.48 -14.09 -4.68
N TYR A 175 -5.81 -14.09 -5.95
CA TYR A 175 -5.03 -14.79 -6.95
C TYR A 175 -3.74 -14.00 -7.15
N PRO A 176 -2.55 -14.63 -7.08
CA PRO A 176 -1.32 -13.95 -7.44
C PRO A 176 -1.48 -13.43 -8.87
N VAL A 177 -1.46 -12.10 -9.03
CA VAL A 177 -1.48 -11.44 -10.34
C VAL A 177 -0.18 -11.84 -11.03
N LYS A 178 -0.24 -12.94 -11.77
CA LYS A 178 0.94 -13.51 -12.40
C LYS A 178 1.32 -12.80 -13.71
N ASP A 179 0.50 -11.87 -14.20
CA ASP A 179 0.84 -10.98 -15.31
C ASP A 179 -0.15 -9.79 -15.42
N PRO A 180 0.29 -8.52 -15.52
CA PRO A 180 -0.58 -7.36 -15.72
C PRO A 180 -1.01 -7.15 -17.19
N GLY A 181 -0.82 -8.14 -18.08
CA GLY A 181 -1.07 -8.03 -19.52
C GLY A 181 -2.11 -9.03 -20.05
N TRP A 182 -2.42 -8.92 -21.36
CA TRP A 182 -3.35 -9.80 -22.05
C TRP A 182 -2.85 -11.25 -22.01
N ASN A 183 -3.66 -12.17 -21.46
CA ASN A 183 -3.27 -13.56 -21.20
C ASN A 183 -3.99 -14.51 -22.16
N PRO A 184 -3.28 -15.15 -23.11
CA PRO A 184 -3.91 -16.02 -24.10
C PRO A 184 -4.67 -17.19 -23.46
N ALA A 185 -4.26 -17.67 -22.29
CA ALA A 185 -4.87 -18.83 -21.63
C ALA A 185 -6.31 -18.57 -21.12
N LEU A 186 -6.76 -17.31 -21.09
CA LEU A 186 -8.11 -16.92 -20.69
C LEU A 186 -9.05 -16.70 -21.89
N HIS A 187 -8.53 -16.82 -23.12
CA HIS A 187 -9.24 -16.54 -24.36
C HIS A 187 -9.35 -17.78 -25.24
N THR A 188 -10.38 -17.81 -26.08
CA THR A 188 -10.55 -18.84 -27.10
C THR A 188 -9.45 -18.73 -28.17
N VAL A 189 -9.25 -19.79 -28.96
CA VAL A 189 -8.21 -19.79 -30.01
C VAL A 189 -8.44 -18.67 -31.02
N ASP A 190 -9.69 -18.42 -31.40
CA ASP A 190 -10.04 -17.42 -32.40
C ASP A 190 -9.76 -15.99 -31.90
N GLU A 191 -10.15 -15.69 -30.65
CA GLU A 191 -9.85 -14.40 -30.00
C GLU A 191 -8.35 -14.16 -29.87
N VAL A 192 -7.57 -15.21 -29.60
CA VAL A 192 -6.09 -15.08 -29.53
C VAL A 192 -5.50 -14.78 -30.90
N LEU A 193 -5.98 -15.42 -31.96
CA LEU A 193 -5.48 -15.18 -33.31
C LEU A 193 -5.85 -13.79 -33.83
N GLU A 194 -7.06 -13.32 -33.51
CA GLU A 194 -7.51 -11.96 -33.82
C GLU A 194 -6.65 -10.92 -33.08
N TYR A 195 -6.39 -11.13 -31.78
CA TYR A 195 -5.53 -10.25 -30.99
C TYR A 195 -4.09 -10.22 -31.53
N LEU A 196 -3.49 -11.38 -31.81
CA LEU A 196 -2.12 -11.48 -32.34
C LEU A 196 -1.96 -10.80 -33.71
N ALA A 197 -3.03 -10.71 -34.50
CA ALA A 197 -3.03 -10.03 -35.80
C ALA A 197 -3.09 -8.50 -35.68
N ALA A 198 -3.63 -7.97 -34.57
CA ALA A 198 -3.82 -6.54 -34.36
C ALA A 198 -2.67 -5.86 -33.60
N VAL A 199 -1.86 -6.62 -32.87
CA VAL A 199 -0.78 -6.10 -32.02
C VAL A 199 0.57 -6.03 -32.74
N ASP A 200 1.47 -5.20 -32.18
CA ASP A 200 2.85 -5.10 -32.62
C ASP A 200 3.66 -6.37 -32.33
N ASP A 201 4.85 -6.45 -32.93
CA ASP A 201 5.68 -7.66 -32.86
C ASP A 201 6.18 -7.96 -31.43
N ALA A 202 6.39 -6.92 -30.60
CA ALA A 202 6.84 -7.08 -29.22
C ALA A 202 5.75 -7.68 -28.32
N GLU A 203 4.51 -7.21 -28.45
CA GLU A 203 3.37 -7.78 -27.73
C GLU A 203 3.00 -9.16 -28.26
N ARG A 204 3.12 -9.38 -29.58
CA ARG A 204 2.94 -10.69 -30.21
C ARG A 204 3.91 -11.72 -29.64
N GLU A 205 5.19 -11.37 -29.51
CA GLU A 205 6.22 -12.22 -28.91
C GLU A 205 5.93 -12.53 -27.44
N ARG A 206 5.55 -11.51 -26.64
CA ARG A 206 5.18 -11.70 -25.23
C ARG A 206 4.04 -12.70 -25.09
N VAL A 207 2.95 -12.53 -25.85
CA VAL A 207 1.77 -13.41 -25.80
C VAL A 207 2.10 -14.83 -26.24
N LEU A 208 2.92 -14.99 -27.29
CA LEU A 208 3.37 -16.32 -27.73
C LEU A 208 4.27 -17.02 -26.70
N MET A 209 5.14 -16.28 -26.00
CA MET A 209 5.95 -16.81 -24.90
C MET A 209 5.08 -17.29 -23.73
N VAL A 210 4.03 -16.53 -23.39
CA VAL A 210 3.06 -16.92 -22.37
C VAL A 210 2.32 -18.21 -22.78
N GLU A 211 1.85 -18.29 -24.03
CA GLU A 211 1.16 -19.48 -24.55
C GLU A 211 2.09 -20.71 -24.58
N ARG A 212 3.37 -20.53 -24.90
CA ARG A 212 4.37 -21.61 -25.03
C ARG A 212 4.85 -22.14 -23.67
N HIS A 213 5.13 -21.26 -22.71
CA HIS A 213 5.85 -21.62 -21.49
C HIS A 213 5.02 -21.50 -20.20
N LEU A 214 3.96 -20.70 -20.19
CA LEU A 214 3.15 -20.44 -18.99
C LEU A 214 1.75 -21.08 -19.05
N SER A 215 1.29 -21.48 -20.23
CA SER A 215 0.05 -22.27 -20.38
C SER A 215 0.23 -23.70 -19.90
N LYS A 216 -0.77 -24.23 -19.16
CA LYS A 216 -0.79 -25.65 -18.74
C LYS A 216 -0.89 -26.61 -19.94
N ARG A 217 -1.44 -26.15 -21.06
CA ARG A 217 -1.62 -26.90 -22.30
C ARG A 217 -1.36 -25.97 -23.49
N PRO A 218 -0.11 -25.87 -23.95
CA PRO A 218 0.23 -25.05 -25.11
C PRO A 218 -0.57 -25.47 -26.34
N ARG A 219 -1.31 -24.54 -26.95
CA ARG A 219 -2.19 -24.83 -28.10
C ARG A 219 -1.41 -24.74 -29.40
N LYS A 220 -1.20 -25.89 -30.03
CA LYS A 220 -0.45 -26.03 -31.29
C LYS A 220 -1.00 -25.16 -32.41
N THR A 221 -2.33 -25.02 -32.52
CA THR A 221 -2.99 -24.19 -33.55
C THR A 221 -2.54 -22.72 -33.55
N ILE A 222 -2.16 -22.18 -32.39
CA ILE A 222 -1.68 -20.80 -32.24
C ILE A 222 -0.18 -20.74 -32.55
N LEU A 223 0.59 -21.69 -32.01
CA LEU A 223 2.05 -21.71 -32.16
C LEU A 223 2.52 -22.07 -33.57
N ASP A 224 1.83 -22.98 -34.26
CA ASP A 224 2.15 -23.41 -35.62
C ASP A 224 1.92 -22.28 -36.65
N ARG A 225 1.07 -21.31 -36.31
CA ARG A 225 0.78 -20.14 -37.16
C ARG A 225 1.81 -19.03 -37.03
N PHE A 226 2.64 -19.06 -35.98
CA PHE A 226 3.73 -18.14 -35.73
C PHE A 226 5.01 -18.90 -35.35
N PRO A 227 5.59 -19.67 -36.30
CA PRO A 227 6.73 -20.55 -36.02
C PRO A 227 8.04 -19.80 -35.78
N GLU A 228 8.16 -18.56 -36.26
CA GLU A 228 9.40 -17.78 -36.26
C GLU A 228 9.64 -16.95 -34.99
N VAL A 229 8.65 -16.88 -34.10
CA VAL A 229 8.75 -16.04 -32.89
C VAL A 229 9.34 -16.89 -31.75
N GLY A 230 10.57 -16.56 -31.36
CA GLY A 230 11.30 -17.18 -30.26
C GLY A 230 12.17 -18.39 -30.63
N VAL A 231 13.14 -18.18 -31.54
CA VAL A 231 14.45 -18.87 -31.49
C VAL A 231 15.42 -17.95 -30.77
#